data_AF-A0A452H983-F1
#
_entry.id   AF-A0A452H983-F1
#
_cell.length_a   1.000
_cell.length_b   1.000
_cell.length_c   1.000
_cell.angle_alpha   90.00
_cell.angle_beta   90.00
_cell.angle_gamma   90.00
#
_symmetry.space_group_name_H-M   'P 1'
#
loop_
_entity.id
_entity.type
_entity.pdbx_description
1 polymer ?
#
loop_
_entity_poly.entity_id
_entity_poly.type
_entity_poly.pdbx_seq_one_letter_code
_entity_poly.pdbx_strand_id
1 'polypeptide(L)'
;MKALSVALLLALLASVHKTERSFENQKEKNVSKQEALNESQLLTMQDTFSSQGEDLARRKKNEERGHQLYKMSNKILKHSKSKKDKEEAYQLLTKAADMGHLKAMEKLAAALLFGYHGPQNITAAVTLYETLAEKGSHRGQTALGFMFSYGIGMEYNQAKALVYYTFGSLGGNLISQMILGYRYWVGINVPRNCEAALTNYRKVAFFIADKLEKNEEMPVEKVRLMEKSENLSSNNDFLDWDVHQFYKFLAERGDTQIQKAFYYFLKAAKAGNTHGMAFLGKMFLEGSVAVTQSNASAFKYFTMAAEKGNAVGLWGLGLLYYQGKGVPVNYTEAFKYFHIAAEKGLADAQFQLGVMYHSGSGVRKDYKLAFKYFYLASQNGQPIAVYYLAQMYAAGTGVFRSCPNAVELYRNVCELGSWSEKFLTAYFAYQDGNIDSSLIQYALLAEMGYEVAQSNSAYILESEQVKILSNDQMYPLALLLWNRAAAQGNAFARVKTGDYHFYGYGTKRDYVTAAIHYSLAVDHHIAQAMFNLAYMYEHGLGIPKDIHLAKRWYDLAAQTSPDASIPVFLARMKLEVKRLFSEIQLFKFTSSWKMSKLDTMLQPHWDLFALVVIVILLVLLIRNR
;
A
#
# COMPACT_ATOMS: atom_id res chain seq x y z
N MET A 1 -68.88 94.61 15.74
CA MET A 1 -68.48 93.36 15.04
C MET A 1 -67.01 93.29 14.62
N LYS A 2 -66.31 94.38 14.26
CA LYS A 2 -64.88 94.30 13.84
C LYS A 2 -63.85 94.04 14.96
N ALA A 3 -64.13 94.39 16.22
CA ALA A 3 -63.18 94.18 17.33
C ALA A 3 -63.14 92.73 17.86
N LEU A 4 -64.28 92.01 17.85
CA LEU A 4 -64.33 90.60 18.30
C LEU A 4 -63.60 89.64 17.34
N SER A 5 -63.53 89.98 16.06
CA SER A 5 -62.87 89.16 15.03
C SER A 5 -61.34 89.13 15.19
N VAL A 6 -60.72 90.23 15.63
CA VAL A 6 -59.26 90.31 15.75
C VAL A 6 -58.76 89.61 17.02
N ALA A 7 -59.51 89.71 18.13
CA ALA A 7 -59.18 89.02 19.37
C ALA A 7 -59.26 87.49 19.24
N LEU A 8 -60.25 86.98 18.50
CA LEU A 8 -60.38 85.53 18.25
C LEU A 8 -59.25 85.02 17.34
N LEU A 9 -58.84 85.81 16.34
CA LEU A 9 -57.74 85.46 15.43
C LEU A 9 -56.39 85.41 16.17
N LEU A 10 -56.13 86.37 17.06
CA LEU A 10 -54.90 86.41 17.87
C LEU A 10 -54.85 85.26 18.89
N ALA A 11 -55.98 84.89 19.49
CA ALA A 11 -56.05 83.74 20.40
C ALA A 11 -55.83 82.40 19.67
N LEU A 12 -56.39 82.25 18.47
CA LEU A 12 -56.16 81.07 17.62
C LEU A 12 -54.70 80.99 17.15
N LEU A 13 -54.10 82.10 16.73
CA LEU A 13 -52.68 82.15 16.36
C LEU A 13 -51.77 81.80 17.54
N ALA A 14 -52.05 82.30 18.75
CA ALA A 14 -51.28 81.96 19.94
C ALA A 14 -51.41 80.48 20.35
N SER A 15 -52.59 79.88 20.18
CA SER A 15 -52.81 78.46 20.41
C SER A 15 -52.07 77.59 19.40
N VAL A 16 -52.15 77.92 18.10
CA VAL A 16 -51.43 77.21 17.02
C VAL A 16 -49.92 77.27 17.25
N HIS A 17 -49.39 78.43 17.61
CA HIS A 17 -47.96 78.60 17.83
C HIS A 17 -47.45 77.84 19.08
N LYS A 18 -48.31 77.67 20.10
CA LYS A 18 -47.98 76.87 21.29
C LYS A 18 -47.98 75.37 20.98
N THR A 19 -48.89 74.89 20.13
CA THR A 19 -48.93 73.50 19.67
C THR A 19 -47.79 73.17 18.71
N GLU A 20 -47.39 74.10 17.84
CA GLU A 20 -46.22 73.95 16.97
C GLU A 20 -44.93 73.80 17.78
N ARG A 21 -44.71 74.67 18.78
CA ARG A 21 -43.54 74.57 19.67
C ARG A 21 -43.50 73.28 20.48
N SER A 22 -44.64 72.72 20.90
CA SER A 22 -44.63 71.44 21.62
C SER A 22 -44.32 70.27 20.68
N PHE A 23 -44.80 70.33 19.42
CA PHE A 23 -44.49 69.34 18.39
C PHE A 23 -43.01 69.38 17.98
N GLU A 24 -42.43 70.57 17.81
CA GLU A 24 -41.00 70.75 17.53
C GLU A 24 -40.13 70.19 18.67
N ASN A 25 -40.45 70.50 19.93
CA ASN A 25 -39.72 69.96 21.08
C ASN A 25 -39.83 68.43 21.21
N GLN A 26 -40.96 67.82 20.84
CA GLN A 26 -41.10 66.35 20.79
C GLN A 26 -40.31 65.75 19.64
N LYS A 27 -40.26 66.43 18.50
CA LYS A 27 -39.48 66.01 17.33
C LYS A 27 -37.98 66.04 17.63
N GLU A 28 -37.48 67.10 18.26
CA GLU A 28 -36.08 67.21 18.69
C GLU A 28 -35.68 66.14 19.74
N LYS A 29 -36.57 65.83 20.69
CA LYS A 29 -36.34 64.75 21.68
C LYS A 29 -36.32 63.36 21.04
N ASN A 30 -37.10 63.13 19.99
CA ASN A 30 -37.11 61.85 19.28
C ASN A 30 -35.91 61.72 18.34
N VAL A 31 -35.48 62.81 17.69
CA VAL A 31 -34.26 62.86 16.87
C VAL A 31 -33.02 62.59 17.72
N SER A 32 -32.87 63.28 18.85
CA SER A 32 -31.72 63.06 19.76
C SER A 32 -31.70 61.64 20.37
N LYS A 33 -32.85 61.03 20.64
CA LYS A 33 -32.92 59.61 21.04
C LYS A 33 -32.53 58.65 19.92
N GLN A 34 -32.91 58.94 18.68
CA GLN A 34 -32.51 58.15 17.51
C GLN A 34 -31.02 58.29 17.21
N GLU A 35 -30.46 59.50 17.35
CA GLU A 35 -29.03 59.75 17.20
C GLU A 35 -28.21 59.02 18.26
N ALA A 36 -28.62 59.06 19.54
CA ALA A 36 -27.97 58.30 20.60
C ALA A 36 -28.07 56.77 20.41
N LEU A 37 -29.21 56.27 19.89
CA LEU A 37 -29.36 54.85 19.56
C LEU A 37 -28.44 54.45 18.39
N ASN A 38 -28.33 55.30 17.37
CA ASN A 38 -27.45 55.07 16.22
C ASN A 38 -25.97 55.14 16.61
N GLU A 39 -25.56 56.07 17.49
CA GLU A 39 -24.18 56.14 18.00
C GLU A 39 -23.82 54.91 18.83
N SER A 40 -24.72 54.42 19.69
CA SER A 40 -24.48 53.18 20.45
C SER A 40 -24.39 51.94 19.56
N GLN A 41 -25.18 51.88 18.48
CA GLN A 41 -25.08 50.82 17.46
C GLN A 41 -23.78 50.92 16.65
N LEU A 42 -23.30 52.14 16.37
CA LEU A 42 -22.04 52.37 15.66
C LEU A 42 -20.83 51.97 16.51
N LEU A 43 -20.85 52.30 17.81
CA LEU A 43 -19.82 51.94 18.79
C LEU A 43 -19.74 50.41 18.99
N THR A 44 -20.89 49.74 19.13
CA THR A 44 -20.93 48.27 19.22
C THR A 44 -20.50 47.58 17.92
N MET A 45 -20.78 48.18 16.76
CA MET A 45 -20.22 47.72 15.47
C MET A 45 -18.70 47.94 15.37
N GLN A 46 -18.17 49.05 15.88
CA GLN A 46 -16.73 49.31 15.91
C GLN A 46 -15.98 48.37 16.87
N ASP A 47 -16.55 48.09 18.04
CA ASP A 47 -15.98 47.16 19.02
C ASP A 47 -16.02 45.69 18.54
N THR A 48 -17.05 45.31 17.77
CA THR A 48 -17.10 44.00 17.12
C THR A 48 -16.12 43.88 15.96
N PHE A 49 -15.88 44.96 15.20
CA PHE A 49 -14.88 44.96 14.13
C PHE A 49 -13.43 44.97 14.67
N SER A 50 -13.16 45.68 15.76
CA SER A 50 -11.84 45.72 16.40
C SER A 50 -11.49 44.38 17.06
N SER A 51 -12.43 43.77 17.80
CA SER A 51 -12.25 42.44 18.40
C SER A 51 -12.08 41.34 17.35
N GLN A 52 -12.82 41.39 16.24
CA GLN A 52 -12.62 40.47 15.10
C GLN A 52 -11.24 40.66 14.45
N GLY A 53 -10.74 41.90 14.34
CA GLY A 53 -9.40 42.20 13.83
C GLY A 53 -8.29 41.65 14.72
N GLU A 54 -8.40 41.80 16.03
CA GLU A 54 -7.45 41.25 17.01
C GLU A 54 -7.45 39.72 17.03
N ASP A 55 -8.63 39.09 16.95
CA ASP A 55 -8.74 37.63 16.87
C ASP A 55 -8.15 37.08 15.57
N LEU A 56 -8.32 37.77 14.44
CA LEU A 56 -7.73 37.38 13.17
C LEU A 56 -6.19 37.50 13.21
N ALA A 57 -5.66 38.56 13.82
CA ALA A 57 -4.22 38.76 14.00
C ALA A 57 -3.63 37.69 14.93
N ARG A 58 -4.33 37.34 16.02
CA ARG A 58 -3.94 36.27 16.93
C ARG A 58 -3.94 34.90 16.26
N ARG A 59 -4.93 34.61 15.40
CA ARG A 59 -5.00 33.37 14.60
C ARG A 59 -3.82 33.28 13.63
N LYS A 60 -3.50 34.35 12.90
CA LYS A 60 -2.33 34.39 11.98
C LYS A 60 -1.01 34.15 12.72
N LYS A 61 -0.82 34.81 13.87
CA LYS A 61 0.37 34.62 14.71
C LYS A 61 0.49 33.18 15.24
N ASN A 62 -0.64 32.57 15.62
CA ASN A 62 -0.67 31.17 16.04
C ASN A 62 -0.36 30.21 14.89
N GLU A 63 -0.85 30.50 13.67
CA GLU A 63 -0.57 29.70 12.48
C GLU A 63 0.91 29.72 12.09
N GLU A 64 1.54 30.90 12.12
CA GLU A 64 2.98 31.06 11.91
C GLU A 64 3.81 30.31 12.95
N ARG A 65 3.43 30.42 14.23
CA ARG A 65 4.08 29.69 15.32
C ARG A 65 3.91 28.17 15.16
N GLY A 66 2.71 27.72 14.79
CA GLY A 66 2.44 26.31 14.46
C GLY A 66 3.29 25.81 13.30
N HIS A 67 3.48 26.63 12.27
CA HIS A 67 4.33 26.30 11.13
C HIS A 67 5.82 26.18 11.51
N GLN A 68 6.32 27.05 12.39
CA GLN A 68 7.68 26.96 12.91
C GLN A 68 7.90 25.67 13.72
N LEU A 69 6.97 25.36 14.63
CA LEU A 69 7.00 24.13 15.43
C LEU A 69 6.97 22.87 14.54
N TYR A 70 6.13 22.88 13.49
CA TYR A 70 6.08 21.80 12.51
C TYR A 70 7.41 21.62 11.75
N LYS A 71 8.06 22.72 11.34
CA LYS A 71 9.38 22.67 10.70
C LYS A 71 10.45 22.11 11.64
N MET A 72 10.47 22.56 12.89
CA MET A 72 11.39 22.05 13.92
C MET A 72 11.20 20.56 14.16
N SER A 73 9.96 20.12 14.36
CA SER A 73 9.63 18.70 14.55
C SER A 73 10.09 17.84 13.37
N ASN A 74 9.83 18.26 12.14
CA ASN A 74 10.28 17.51 10.95
C ASN A 74 11.80 17.40 10.84
N LYS A 75 12.53 18.44 11.25
CA LYS A 75 13.99 18.41 11.26
C LYS A 75 14.50 17.38 12.27
N ILE A 76 13.88 17.32 13.45
CA ILE A 76 14.20 16.33 14.47
C ILE A 76 13.87 14.92 13.97
N LEU A 77 12.67 14.70 13.40
CA LEU A 77 12.28 13.38 12.85
C LEU A 77 13.23 12.87 11.76
N LYS A 78 13.77 13.76 10.92
CA LYS A 78 14.74 13.39 9.87
C LYS A 78 16.11 13.00 10.41
N HIS A 79 16.55 13.59 11.52
CA HIS A 79 17.90 13.36 12.07
C HIS A 79 17.91 12.45 13.31
N SER A 80 16.74 12.13 13.84
CA SER A 80 16.55 11.33 15.04
C SER A 80 16.94 9.86 14.83
N LYS A 81 17.77 9.36 15.74
CA LYS A 81 18.05 7.91 15.90
C LYS A 81 17.49 7.35 17.20
N SER A 82 17.24 8.20 18.20
CA SER A 82 16.74 7.79 19.53
C SER A 82 15.22 7.87 19.62
N LYS A 83 14.60 6.93 20.35
CA LYS A 83 13.17 6.93 20.68
C LYS A 83 12.74 8.21 21.40
N LYS A 84 13.62 8.76 22.25
CA LYS A 84 13.39 10.00 23.02
C LYS A 84 13.27 11.24 22.11
N ASP A 85 14.12 11.34 21.09
CA ASP A 85 14.06 12.46 20.13
C ASP A 85 12.76 12.42 19.31
N LYS A 86 12.25 11.21 19.04
CA LYS A 86 10.96 11.05 18.35
C LYS A 86 9.81 11.50 19.24
N GLU A 87 9.80 11.11 20.51
CA GLU A 87 8.79 11.55 21.48
C GLU A 87 8.76 13.08 21.60
N GLU A 88 9.91 13.75 21.69
CA GLU A 88 10.00 15.21 21.71
C GLU A 88 9.44 15.83 20.41
N ALA A 89 9.77 15.27 19.26
CA ALA A 89 9.23 15.73 17.98
C ALA A 89 7.71 15.60 17.91
N TYR A 90 7.13 14.56 18.51
CA TYR A 90 5.67 14.38 18.60
C TYR A 90 5.01 15.37 19.56
N GLN A 91 5.65 15.73 20.67
CA GLN A 91 5.17 16.80 21.54
C GLN A 91 5.16 18.17 20.84
N LEU A 92 6.11 18.41 19.93
CA LEU A 92 6.10 19.60 19.08
C LEU A 92 4.99 19.54 18.02
N LEU A 93 4.69 18.35 17.48
CA LEU A 93 3.58 18.14 16.56
C LEU A 93 2.21 18.34 17.21
N THR A 94 2.01 17.86 18.45
CA THR A 94 0.77 18.08 19.19
C THR A 94 0.54 19.56 19.41
N LYS A 95 1.55 20.30 19.90
CA LYS A 95 1.47 21.76 20.05
C LYS A 95 1.15 22.48 18.73
N ALA A 96 1.74 22.04 17.61
CA ALA A 96 1.45 22.62 16.30
C ALA A 96 0.03 22.28 15.80
N ALA A 97 -0.46 21.07 16.11
CA ALA A 97 -1.82 20.66 15.81
C ALA A 97 -2.84 21.45 16.64
N ASP A 98 -2.59 21.66 17.94
CA ASP A 98 -3.44 22.48 18.81
C ASP A 98 -3.55 23.94 18.31
N MET A 99 -2.50 24.44 17.65
CA MET A 99 -2.49 25.76 17.00
C MET A 99 -3.23 25.82 15.65
N GLY A 100 -3.80 24.70 15.18
CA GLY A 100 -4.61 24.67 13.95
C GLY A 100 -3.85 24.23 12.68
N HIS A 101 -2.56 23.88 12.75
CA HIS A 101 -1.76 23.62 11.56
C HIS A 101 -2.12 22.27 10.88
N LEU A 102 -2.71 22.35 9.69
CA LEU A 102 -3.27 21.21 8.93
C LEU A 102 -2.30 20.04 8.75
N LYS A 103 -1.09 20.29 8.24
CA LYS A 103 -0.10 19.20 7.99
C LYS A 103 0.42 18.56 9.28
N ALA A 104 0.37 19.30 10.39
CA ALA A 104 0.76 18.75 11.70
C ALA A 104 -0.34 17.82 12.23
N MET A 105 -1.60 18.27 12.13
CA MET A 105 -2.78 17.44 12.42
C MET A 105 -2.78 16.15 11.61
N GLU A 106 -2.51 16.19 10.30
CA GLU A 106 -2.43 15.00 9.45
C GLU A 106 -1.38 13.99 9.95
N LYS A 107 -0.18 14.47 10.29
CA LYS A 107 0.90 13.61 10.79
C LYS A 107 0.59 13.04 12.16
N LEU A 108 0.01 13.84 13.03
CA LEU A 108 -0.40 13.42 14.37
C LEU A 108 -1.51 12.36 14.29
N ALA A 109 -2.55 12.60 13.49
CA ALA A 109 -3.63 11.64 13.28
C ALA A 109 -3.12 10.33 12.67
N ALA A 110 -2.17 10.38 11.73
CA ALA A 110 -1.51 9.20 11.20
C ALA A 110 -0.71 8.45 12.27
N ALA A 111 0.03 9.15 13.12
CA ALA A 111 0.79 8.51 14.20
C ALA A 111 -0.13 7.84 15.23
N LEU A 112 -1.25 8.46 15.59
CA LEU A 112 -2.25 7.89 16.50
C LEU A 112 -2.93 6.65 15.91
N LEU A 113 -3.22 6.68 14.60
CA LEU A 113 -3.83 5.55 13.89
C LEU A 113 -2.87 4.37 13.73
N PHE A 114 -1.66 4.60 13.23
CA PHE A 114 -0.70 3.53 12.94
C PHE A 114 0.15 3.14 14.16
N GLY A 115 0.09 3.87 15.28
CA GLY A 115 0.91 3.61 16.46
C GLY A 115 2.40 3.96 16.25
N TYR A 116 2.69 4.96 15.42
CA TYR A 116 4.08 5.37 15.19
C TYR A 116 4.64 6.10 16.42
N HIS A 117 5.59 5.46 17.11
CA HIS A 117 6.37 6.06 18.20
C HIS A 117 5.58 6.51 19.44
N GLY A 118 4.39 5.93 19.66
CA GLY A 118 3.54 6.14 20.83
C GLY A 118 2.40 5.10 20.90
N PRO A 119 1.60 5.09 21.99
CA PRO A 119 0.46 4.19 22.10
C PRO A 119 -0.59 4.53 21.03
N GLN A 120 -1.12 3.50 20.38
CA GLN A 120 -2.18 3.64 19.41
C GLN A 120 -3.46 4.13 20.08
N ASN A 121 -4.12 5.14 19.49
CA ASN A 121 -5.38 5.66 20.01
C ASN A 121 -6.32 5.97 18.83
N ILE A 122 -7.21 5.03 18.56
CA ILE A 122 -8.08 5.07 17.39
C ILE A 122 -9.18 6.11 17.55
N THR A 123 -9.77 6.26 18.74
CA THR A 123 -10.85 7.24 18.96
C THR A 123 -10.34 8.66 18.78
N ALA A 124 -9.15 8.97 19.31
CA ALA A 124 -8.50 10.27 19.07
C ALA A 124 -8.11 10.48 17.60
N ALA A 125 -7.74 9.42 16.88
CA ALA A 125 -7.45 9.51 15.46
C ALA A 125 -8.71 9.83 14.64
N VAL A 126 -9.85 9.18 14.94
CA VAL A 126 -11.13 9.42 14.26
C VAL A 126 -11.56 10.88 14.40
N THR A 127 -11.57 11.42 15.62
CA THR A 127 -11.98 12.82 15.85
C THR A 127 -11.08 13.81 15.12
N LEU A 128 -9.76 13.58 15.12
CA LEU A 128 -8.83 14.40 14.35
C LEU A 128 -9.07 14.29 12.84
N TYR A 129 -9.37 13.10 12.31
CA TYR A 129 -9.64 12.95 10.89
C TYR A 129 -10.97 13.54 10.45
N GLU A 130 -11.99 13.51 11.29
CA GLU A 130 -13.26 14.23 11.07
C GLU A 130 -13.00 15.73 10.96
N THR A 131 -12.27 16.32 11.90
CA THR A 131 -11.91 17.76 11.85
C THR A 131 -11.07 18.11 10.62
N LEU A 132 -10.18 17.20 10.19
CA LEU A 132 -9.38 17.38 8.98
C LEU A 132 -10.24 17.32 7.72
N ALA A 133 -11.23 16.42 7.67
CA ALA A 133 -12.13 16.30 6.54
C ALA A 133 -13.07 17.51 6.41
N GLU A 134 -13.56 18.06 7.53
CA GLU A 134 -14.32 19.32 7.57
C GLU A 134 -13.50 20.49 7.03
N LYS A 135 -12.20 20.54 7.34
CA LYS A 135 -11.26 21.53 6.78
C LYS A 135 -10.87 21.26 5.32
N GLY A 136 -11.39 20.21 4.69
CA GLY A 136 -11.12 19.87 3.30
C GLY A 136 -9.77 19.18 3.05
N SER A 137 -9.13 18.59 4.07
CA SER A 137 -7.91 17.80 3.86
C SER A 137 -8.23 16.51 3.09
N HIS A 138 -7.69 16.39 1.88
CA HIS A 138 -7.80 15.19 1.06
C HIS A 138 -7.14 13.96 1.70
N ARG A 139 -6.14 14.15 2.58
CA ARG A 139 -5.54 13.06 3.38
C ARG A 139 -6.45 12.61 4.51
N GLY A 140 -7.08 13.56 5.20
CA GLY A 140 -8.08 13.24 6.22
C GLY A 140 -9.27 12.49 5.63
N GLN A 141 -9.79 12.95 4.50
CA GLN A 141 -10.86 12.25 3.75
C GLN A 141 -10.43 10.83 3.35
N THR A 142 -9.21 10.64 2.84
CA THR A 142 -8.70 9.30 2.49
C THR A 142 -8.63 8.37 3.70
N ALA A 143 -8.19 8.88 4.85
CA ALA A 143 -8.09 8.11 6.09
C ALA A 143 -9.48 7.73 6.64
N LEU A 144 -10.46 8.65 6.62
CA LEU A 144 -11.84 8.33 6.96
C LEU A 144 -12.42 7.27 6.02
N GLY A 145 -12.15 7.37 4.71
CA GLY A 145 -12.57 6.36 3.75
C GLY A 145 -12.04 4.97 4.10
N PHE A 146 -10.78 4.88 4.52
CA PHE A 146 -10.16 3.66 5.01
C PHE A 146 -10.80 3.13 6.30
N MET A 147 -11.04 4.01 7.28
CA MET A 147 -11.69 3.63 8.53
C MET A 147 -13.10 3.08 8.29
N PHE A 148 -13.91 3.73 7.44
CA PHE A 148 -15.24 3.23 7.05
C PHE A 148 -15.17 1.92 6.26
N SER A 149 -14.12 1.71 5.45
CA SER A 149 -13.97 0.48 4.66
C SER A 149 -13.71 -0.74 5.56
N TYR A 150 -12.95 -0.58 6.64
CA TYR A 150 -12.59 -1.68 7.55
C TYR A 150 -13.40 -1.70 8.85
N GLY A 151 -14.20 -0.67 9.15
CA GLY A 151 -14.90 -0.54 10.43
C GLY A 151 -13.96 -0.25 11.61
N ILE A 152 -12.86 0.47 11.38
CA ILE A 152 -11.84 0.74 12.42
C ILE A 152 -12.27 1.97 13.23
N GLY A 153 -12.69 1.76 14.47
CA GLY A 153 -13.13 2.83 15.37
C GLY A 153 -14.47 3.49 14.97
N MET A 154 -15.17 2.92 13.99
CA MET A 154 -16.45 3.39 13.48
C MET A 154 -17.22 2.26 12.79
N GLU A 155 -18.49 2.49 12.49
CA GLU A 155 -19.34 1.49 11.82
C GLU A 155 -18.87 1.25 10.37
N TYR A 156 -18.80 -0.03 9.99
CA TYR A 156 -18.44 -0.47 8.64
C TYR A 156 -19.43 0.09 7.60
N ASN A 157 -18.94 0.84 6.62
CA ASN A 157 -19.78 1.43 5.57
C ASN A 157 -19.01 1.66 4.26
N GLN A 158 -19.15 0.73 3.31
CA GLN A 158 -18.47 0.81 2.00
C GLN A 158 -18.95 1.97 1.12
N ALA A 159 -20.20 2.40 1.25
CA ALA A 159 -20.74 3.51 0.47
C ALA A 159 -20.10 4.84 0.90
N LYS A 160 -20.04 5.09 2.22
CA LYS A 160 -19.31 6.26 2.76
C LYS A 160 -17.84 6.20 2.39
N ALA A 161 -17.20 5.02 2.51
CA ALA A 161 -15.81 4.84 2.13
C ALA A 161 -15.54 5.29 0.69
N LEU A 162 -16.37 4.84 -0.26
CA LEU A 162 -16.27 5.22 -1.67
C LEU A 162 -16.35 6.73 -1.85
N VAL A 163 -17.32 7.40 -1.21
CA VAL A 163 -17.49 8.85 -1.29
C VAL A 163 -16.24 9.58 -0.80
N TYR A 164 -15.70 9.20 0.36
CA TYR A 164 -14.48 9.80 0.89
C TYR A 164 -13.26 9.58 0.00
N TYR A 165 -13.11 8.40 -0.61
CA TYR A 165 -12.03 8.17 -1.58
C TYR A 165 -12.19 9.02 -2.84
N THR A 166 -13.41 9.26 -3.31
CA THR A 166 -13.64 10.15 -4.46
C THR A 166 -13.22 11.59 -4.15
N PHE A 167 -13.59 12.14 -2.99
CA PHE A 167 -13.13 13.47 -2.58
C PHE A 167 -11.61 13.52 -2.36
N GLY A 168 -11.04 12.49 -1.73
CA GLY A 168 -9.58 12.38 -1.56
C GLY A 168 -8.82 12.34 -2.89
N SER A 169 -9.35 11.61 -3.89
CA SER A 169 -8.78 11.52 -5.24
C SER A 169 -8.89 12.84 -6.01
N LEU A 170 -10.04 13.52 -5.93
CA LEU A 170 -10.26 14.85 -6.50
C LEU A 170 -9.31 15.89 -5.88
N GLY A 171 -9.06 15.79 -4.58
CA GLY A 171 -8.06 16.60 -3.87
C GLY A 171 -6.60 16.24 -4.17
N GLY A 172 -6.35 15.27 -5.06
CA GLY A 172 -5.00 14.92 -5.51
C GLY A 172 -4.26 13.91 -4.62
N ASN A 173 -4.96 13.20 -3.74
CA ASN A 173 -4.33 12.16 -2.94
C ASN A 173 -4.04 10.91 -3.79
N LEU A 174 -2.75 10.60 -3.95
CA LEU A 174 -2.25 9.45 -4.70
C LEU A 174 -2.77 8.10 -4.14
N ILE A 175 -2.88 7.97 -2.82
CA ILE A 175 -3.40 6.75 -2.17
C ILE A 175 -4.87 6.55 -2.55
N SER A 176 -5.69 7.61 -2.49
CA SER A 176 -7.10 7.52 -2.92
C SER A 176 -7.22 7.20 -4.40
N GLN A 177 -6.36 7.77 -5.26
CA GLN A 177 -6.33 7.44 -6.69
C GLN A 177 -5.98 5.95 -6.91
N MET A 178 -4.99 5.42 -6.18
CA MET A 178 -4.63 4.00 -6.25
C MET A 178 -5.77 3.09 -5.78
N ILE A 179 -6.41 3.42 -4.64
CA ILE A 179 -7.56 2.67 -4.11
C ILE A 179 -8.73 2.67 -5.10
N LEU A 180 -9.09 3.84 -5.65
CA LEU A 180 -10.16 3.91 -6.66
C LEU A 180 -9.80 3.15 -7.92
N GLY A 181 -8.55 3.23 -8.38
CA GLY A 181 -8.04 2.44 -9.49
C GLY A 181 -8.29 0.95 -9.28
N TYR A 182 -7.93 0.45 -8.09
CA TYR A 182 -8.14 -0.95 -7.71
C TYR A 182 -9.63 -1.31 -7.63
N ARG A 183 -10.45 -0.45 -7.01
CA ARG A 183 -11.90 -0.66 -6.87
C ARG A 183 -12.61 -0.72 -8.21
N TYR A 184 -12.29 0.16 -9.18
CA TYR A 184 -12.86 0.12 -10.53
C TYR A 184 -12.34 -1.05 -11.36
N TRP A 185 -11.09 -1.48 -11.13
CA TRP A 185 -10.51 -2.63 -11.81
C TRP A 185 -11.18 -3.95 -11.43
N VAL A 186 -11.35 -4.18 -10.12
CA VAL A 186 -11.95 -5.40 -9.58
C VAL A 186 -13.48 -5.34 -9.56
N GLY A 187 -14.07 -4.16 -9.38
CA GLY A 187 -15.51 -3.96 -9.22
C GLY A 187 -15.98 -3.99 -7.75
N ILE A 188 -15.24 -3.36 -6.85
CA ILE A 188 -15.56 -3.33 -5.40
C ILE A 188 -16.47 -2.14 -5.09
N ASN A 189 -17.74 -2.40 -4.81
CA ASN A 189 -18.76 -1.38 -4.53
C ASN A 189 -19.00 -0.39 -5.69
N VAL A 190 -18.46 -0.69 -6.87
CA VAL A 190 -18.60 0.03 -8.14
C VAL A 190 -18.63 -0.99 -9.28
N PRO A 191 -19.32 -0.71 -10.41
CA PRO A 191 -19.23 -1.58 -11.57
C PRO A 191 -17.81 -1.57 -12.15
N ARG A 192 -17.37 -2.73 -12.65
CA ARG A 192 -16.05 -2.88 -13.27
C ARG A 192 -15.92 -1.94 -14.47
N ASN A 193 -14.93 -1.04 -14.43
CA ASN A 193 -14.68 -0.08 -15.49
C ASN A 193 -13.18 0.14 -15.69
N CYS A 194 -12.66 -0.36 -16.81
CA CYS A 194 -11.24 -0.29 -17.12
C CYS A 194 -10.75 1.15 -17.37
N GLU A 195 -11.51 1.98 -18.06
CA GLU A 195 -11.10 3.36 -18.39
C GLU A 195 -11.05 4.25 -17.15
N ALA A 196 -11.98 4.05 -16.21
CA ALA A 196 -11.95 4.72 -14.92
C ALA A 196 -10.73 4.29 -14.09
N ALA A 197 -10.41 2.98 -14.08
CA ALA A 197 -9.22 2.47 -13.41
C ALA A 197 -7.93 3.03 -14.04
N LEU A 198 -7.83 2.99 -15.37
CA LEU A 198 -6.71 3.52 -16.16
C LEU A 198 -6.47 5.00 -15.83
N THR A 199 -7.51 5.81 -15.78
CA THR A 199 -7.40 7.25 -15.53
C THR A 199 -6.81 7.55 -14.15
N ASN A 200 -7.19 6.77 -13.13
CA ASN A 200 -6.67 6.94 -11.78
C ASN A 200 -5.22 6.42 -11.67
N TYR A 201 -4.94 5.21 -12.14
CA TYR A 201 -3.59 4.63 -12.10
C TYR A 201 -2.59 5.43 -12.92
N ARG A 202 -2.98 5.98 -14.08
CA ARG A 202 -2.09 6.80 -14.91
C ARG A 202 -1.55 8.02 -14.18
N LYS A 203 -2.37 8.68 -13.34
CA LYS A 203 -1.94 9.85 -12.55
C LYS A 203 -0.87 9.46 -11.52
N VAL A 204 -1.11 8.35 -10.83
CA VAL A 204 -0.19 7.84 -9.80
C VAL A 204 1.11 7.34 -10.43
N ALA A 205 1.02 6.58 -11.52
CA ALA A 205 2.16 6.07 -12.24
C ALA A 205 3.03 7.18 -12.84
N PHE A 206 2.43 8.27 -13.34
CA PHE A 206 3.17 9.45 -13.79
C PHE A 206 3.99 10.07 -12.67
N PHE A 207 3.40 10.25 -11.48
CA PHE A 207 4.11 10.79 -10.32
C PHE A 207 5.30 9.91 -9.89
N ILE A 208 5.12 8.59 -9.91
CA ILE A 208 6.20 7.65 -9.55
C ILE A 208 7.27 7.62 -10.64
N ALA A 209 6.88 7.61 -11.91
CA ALA A 209 7.83 7.64 -13.02
C ALA A 209 8.73 8.89 -12.97
N ASP A 210 8.15 10.07 -12.72
CA ASP A 210 8.91 11.33 -12.55
C ASP A 210 9.91 11.26 -11.39
N LYS A 211 9.54 10.59 -10.28
CA LYS A 211 10.46 10.38 -9.15
C LYS A 211 11.55 9.35 -9.41
N LEU A 212 11.22 8.26 -10.09
CA LEU A 212 12.19 7.25 -10.50
C LEU A 212 13.21 7.84 -11.49
N GLU A 213 12.77 8.69 -12.42
CA GLU A 213 13.66 9.42 -13.34
C GLU A 213 14.63 10.36 -12.59
N LYS A 214 14.24 10.87 -11.42
CA LYS A 214 15.08 11.71 -10.54
C LYS A 214 15.96 10.91 -9.56
N ASN A 215 15.91 9.57 -9.60
CA ASN A 215 16.61 8.67 -8.67
C ASN A 215 16.27 8.93 -7.18
N GLU A 216 15.05 9.41 -6.88
CA GLU A 216 14.63 9.77 -5.50
C GLU A 216 14.00 8.60 -4.72
N GLU A 217 13.52 7.55 -5.38
CA GLU A 217 12.81 6.44 -4.74
C GLU A 217 13.40 5.08 -5.14
N MET A 218 13.53 4.20 -4.14
CA MET A 218 14.02 2.84 -4.30
C MET A 218 12.90 1.86 -3.95
N PRO A 219 12.65 0.86 -4.81
CA PRO A 219 11.60 -0.12 -4.56
C PRO A 219 11.94 -0.94 -3.31
N VAL A 220 11.01 -0.97 -2.35
CA VAL A 220 11.13 -1.76 -1.12
C VAL A 220 10.62 -3.17 -1.36
N GLU A 221 11.35 -4.17 -0.87
CA GLU A 221 10.94 -5.58 -0.94
C GLU A 221 9.62 -5.81 -0.17
N LYS A 222 8.71 -6.56 -0.79
CA LYS A 222 7.40 -6.90 -0.22
C LYS A 222 7.55 -8.19 0.59
N VAL A 223 7.56 -8.08 1.91
CA VAL A 223 7.72 -9.25 2.81
C VAL A 223 6.39 -9.97 3.04
N ARG A 224 6.34 -11.28 2.81
CA ARG A 224 5.22 -12.17 3.19
C ARG A 224 5.46 -12.74 4.58
N LEU A 225 4.47 -12.65 5.47
CA LEU A 225 4.60 -13.15 6.85
C LEU A 225 4.61 -14.69 6.93
N MET A 226 3.99 -15.35 5.96
CA MET A 226 3.77 -16.81 5.98
C MET A 226 4.91 -17.61 5.33
N GLU A 227 5.71 -16.97 4.48
CA GLU A 227 6.88 -17.59 3.89
C GLU A 227 8.00 -17.51 4.95
N LYS A 228 8.19 -18.61 5.68
CA LYS A 228 9.34 -18.77 6.58
C LYS A 228 10.61 -18.42 5.80
N SER A 229 11.48 -17.60 6.39
CA SER A 229 12.75 -17.14 5.81
C SER A 229 13.82 -18.24 5.76
N GLU A 230 13.47 -19.45 5.29
CA GLU A 230 14.41 -20.57 5.16
C GLU A 230 15.23 -20.44 3.85
N ASN A 231 14.74 -19.70 2.86
CA ASN A 231 15.43 -19.46 1.57
C ASN A 231 16.38 -18.24 1.56
N LEU A 232 16.62 -17.60 2.71
CA LEU A 232 17.68 -16.60 2.86
C LEU A 232 19.04 -17.23 3.23
N SER A 233 19.25 -18.51 2.90
CA SER A 233 20.47 -19.24 3.23
C SER A 233 21.33 -19.59 2.00
N SER A 234 22.57 -19.11 2.10
CA SER A 234 23.80 -19.76 1.62
C SER A 234 23.96 -20.05 0.12
N ASN A 235 24.15 -19.00 -0.68
CA ASN A 235 25.02 -19.11 -1.85
C ASN A 235 26.19 -18.14 -1.68
N ASN A 236 27.40 -18.67 -1.46
CA ASN A 236 28.62 -17.85 -1.32
C ASN A 236 29.01 -17.11 -2.63
N ASP A 237 28.35 -17.39 -3.75
CA ASP A 237 28.44 -16.60 -5.00
C ASP A 237 27.54 -15.35 -4.99
N PHE A 238 26.66 -15.22 -3.99
CA PHE A 238 25.76 -14.08 -3.79
C PHE A 238 26.42 -12.93 -3.01
N LEU A 239 27.60 -13.17 -2.43
CA LEU A 239 28.30 -12.21 -1.57
C LEU A 239 28.78 -10.94 -2.33
N ASP A 240 29.04 -11.03 -3.63
CA ASP A 240 29.48 -9.87 -4.43
C ASP A 240 28.29 -8.96 -4.83
N TRP A 241 27.09 -9.55 -5.01
CA TRP A 241 25.84 -8.83 -5.26
C TRP A 241 25.28 -8.22 -3.97
N ASP A 242 25.38 -8.94 -2.84
CA ASP A 242 24.98 -8.45 -1.53
C ASP A 242 25.87 -7.32 -1.03
N VAL A 243 27.17 -7.35 -1.27
CA VAL A 243 28.04 -6.20 -0.93
C VAL A 243 27.67 -4.98 -1.78
N HIS A 244 27.29 -5.17 -3.04
CA HIS A 244 26.81 -4.11 -3.92
C HIS A 244 25.46 -3.52 -3.48
N GLN A 245 24.46 -4.38 -3.18
CA GLN A 245 23.16 -3.95 -2.64
C GLN A 245 23.28 -3.39 -1.24
N PHE A 246 24.18 -3.92 -0.41
CA PHE A 246 24.50 -3.43 0.92
C PHE A 246 25.13 -2.03 0.85
N TYR A 247 26.10 -1.78 -0.05
CA TYR A 247 26.65 -0.44 -0.21
C TYR A 247 25.68 0.54 -0.88
N LYS A 248 24.79 0.07 -1.77
CA LYS A 248 23.68 0.85 -2.33
C LYS A 248 22.69 1.26 -1.23
N PHE A 249 22.23 0.28 -0.46
CA PHE A 249 21.37 0.43 0.70
C PHE A 249 21.98 1.34 1.78
N LEU A 250 23.29 1.22 2.04
CA LEU A 250 23.99 2.08 2.99
C LEU A 250 24.20 3.51 2.45
N ALA A 251 24.48 3.68 1.16
CA ALA A 251 24.62 5.02 0.55
C ALA A 251 23.30 5.80 0.56
N GLU A 252 22.16 5.12 0.44
CA GLU A 252 20.84 5.75 0.34
C GLU A 252 20.21 6.10 1.71
N ARG A 253 20.68 5.50 2.82
CA ARG A 253 20.04 5.63 4.15
C ARG A 253 20.70 6.64 5.10
N GLY A 254 21.80 7.31 4.72
CA GLY A 254 22.35 8.41 5.52
C GLY A 254 23.64 9.09 5.01
N ASP A 255 23.74 10.40 5.30
CA ASP A 255 24.83 11.30 4.84
C ASP A 255 26.25 10.85 5.22
N THR A 256 26.42 10.13 6.33
CA THR A 256 27.75 9.67 6.80
C THR A 256 28.26 8.41 6.11
N GLN A 257 27.40 7.71 5.36
CA GLN A 257 27.72 6.43 4.74
C GLN A 257 28.10 6.57 3.26
N ILE A 258 27.59 7.60 2.56
CA ILE A 258 27.99 7.96 1.19
C ILE A 258 29.50 8.24 1.11
N GLN A 259 30.06 8.91 2.12
CA GLN A 259 31.50 9.18 2.19
C GLN A 259 32.34 7.90 2.28
N LYS A 260 31.86 6.90 3.03
CA LYS A 260 32.51 5.58 3.12
C LYS A 260 32.38 4.82 1.81
N ALA A 261 31.19 4.81 1.20
CA ALA A 261 30.96 4.17 -0.10
C ALA A 261 31.89 4.76 -1.17
N PHE A 262 32.01 6.09 -1.24
CA PHE A 262 32.96 6.76 -2.13
C PHE A 262 34.40 6.29 -1.91
N TYR A 263 34.86 6.22 -0.65
CA TYR A 263 36.20 5.75 -0.32
C TYR A 263 36.45 4.31 -0.80
N TYR A 264 35.49 3.39 -0.60
CA TYR A 264 35.61 2.01 -1.05
C TYR A 264 35.59 1.89 -2.57
N PHE A 265 34.71 2.62 -3.27
CA PHE A 265 34.68 2.62 -4.73
C PHE A 265 35.98 3.20 -5.31
N LEU A 266 36.57 4.21 -4.68
CA LEU A 266 37.86 4.77 -5.08
C LEU A 266 38.99 3.75 -4.90
N LYS A 267 38.99 2.99 -3.81
CA LYS A 267 39.94 1.88 -3.60
C LYS A 267 39.75 0.77 -4.64
N ALA A 268 38.50 0.38 -4.93
CA ALA A 268 38.17 -0.62 -5.93
C ALA A 268 38.58 -0.19 -7.35
N ALA A 269 38.34 1.07 -7.71
CA ALA A 269 38.76 1.62 -9.00
C ALA A 269 40.30 1.66 -9.15
N LYS A 270 41.02 2.02 -8.08
CA LYS A 270 42.50 1.94 -8.05
C LYS A 270 43.01 0.50 -8.21
N ALA A 271 42.30 -0.47 -7.66
CA ALA A 271 42.57 -1.90 -7.85
C ALA A 271 42.16 -2.42 -9.24
N GLY A 272 41.59 -1.57 -10.10
CA GLY A 272 41.23 -1.92 -11.47
C GLY A 272 39.82 -2.50 -11.65
N ASN A 273 38.99 -2.55 -10.60
CA ASN A 273 37.61 -3.04 -10.66
C ASN A 273 36.74 -2.13 -11.56
N THR A 274 36.08 -2.73 -12.55
CA THR A 274 35.32 -1.98 -13.57
C THR A 274 33.99 -1.42 -13.05
N HIS A 275 33.32 -2.14 -12.13
CA HIS A 275 32.09 -1.67 -11.49
C HIS A 275 32.38 -0.48 -10.57
N GLY A 276 33.47 -0.54 -9.79
CA GLY A 276 33.92 0.58 -8.96
C GLY A 276 34.17 1.84 -9.79
N MET A 277 34.81 1.71 -10.97
CA MET A 277 35.00 2.82 -11.90
C MET A 277 33.66 3.38 -12.42
N ALA A 278 32.74 2.51 -12.84
CA ALA A 278 31.43 2.94 -13.35
C ALA A 278 30.60 3.66 -12.27
N PHE A 279 30.60 3.16 -11.03
CA PHE A 279 29.90 3.82 -9.92
C PHE A 279 30.51 5.15 -9.54
N LEU A 280 31.85 5.29 -9.54
CA LEU A 280 32.48 6.60 -9.37
C LEU A 280 32.05 7.58 -10.48
N GLY A 281 32.01 7.11 -11.73
CA GLY A 281 31.50 7.89 -12.85
C GLY A 281 30.09 8.42 -12.58
N LYS A 282 29.19 7.56 -12.09
CA LYS A 282 27.83 7.94 -11.70
C LYS A 282 27.81 8.95 -10.53
N MET A 283 28.60 8.72 -9.49
CA MET A 283 28.70 9.64 -8.34
C MET A 283 29.19 11.04 -8.76
N PHE A 284 30.16 11.14 -9.67
CA PHE A 284 30.62 12.43 -10.21
C PHE A 284 29.60 13.08 -11.15
N LEU A 285 28.79 12.28 -11.86
CA LEU A 285 27.74 12.78 -12.74
C LEU A 285 26.56 13.39 -11.97
N GLU A 286 26.10 12.71 -10.92
CA GLU A 286 24.94 13.12 -10.11
C GLU A 286 25.33 14.19 -9.08
N GLY A 287 26.54 14.09 -8.53
CA GLY A 287 26.93 14.85 -7.33
C GLY A 287 26.29 14.26 -6.08
N SER A 288 27.01 14.28 -4.96
CA SER A 288 26.49 13.82 -3.67
C SER A 288 27.09 14.65 -2.54
N VAL A 289 26.60 14.46 -1.31
CA VAL A 289 27.16 15.13 -0.12
C VAL A 289 28.67 14.86 0.04
N ALA A 290 29.16 13.74 -0.48
CA ALA A 290 30.58 13.37 -0.45
C ALA A 290 31.41 13.94 -1.61
N VAL A 291 30.78 14.24 -2.76
CA VAL A 291 31.49 14.50 -4.03
C VAL A 291 30.81 15.62 -4.80
N THR A 292 31.57 16.64 -5.17
CA THR A 292 31.07 17.71 -6.04
C THR A 292 30.86 17.19 -7.46
N GLN A 293 29.74 17.58 -8.07
CA GLN A 293 29.40 17.19 -9.43
C GLN A 293 30.51 17.66 -10.41
N SER A 294 31.05 16.74 -11.20
CA SER A 294 32.10 17.01 -12.18
C SER A 294 31.92 16.12 -13.42
N ASN A 295 31.45 16.73 -14.51
CA ASN A 295 31.21 16.03 -15.77
C ASN A 295 32.52 15.51 -16.41
N ALA A 296 33.63 16.24 -16.25
CA ALA A 296 34.93 15.82 -16.78
C ALA A 296 35.47 14.58 -16.05
N SER A 297 35.34 14.54 -14.71
CA SER A 297 35.71 13.38 -13.91
C SER A 297 34.81 12.18 -14.23
N ALA A 298 33.50 12.41 -14.39
CA ALA A 298 32.55 11.37 -14.80
C ALA A 298 32.94 10.76 -16.15
N PHE A 299 33.25 11.59 -17.15
CA PHE A 299 33.72 11.13 -18.46
C PHE A 299 34.98 10.28 -18.36
N LYS A 300 35.96 10.70 -17.54
CA LYS A 300 37.20 9.93 -17.33
C LYS A 300 36.94 8.55 -16.71
N TYR A 301 36.12 8.46 -15.68
CA TYR A 301 35.85 7.17 -15.03
C TYR A 301 34.97 6.26 -15.89
N PHE A 302 34.00 6.81 -16.62
CA PHE A 302 33.20 6.03 -17.56
C PHE A 302 34.01 5.53 -18.76
N THR A 303 34.94 6.33 -19.29
CA THR A 303 35.87 5.87 -20.35
C THR A 303 36.74 4.72 -19.87
N MET A 304 37.36 4.84 -18.70
CA MET A 304 38.15 3.76 -18.10
C MET A 304 37.33 2.47 -17.89
N ALA A 305 36.06 2.60 -17.48
CA ALA A 305 35.17 1.44 -17.32
C ALA A 305 34.75 0.82 -18.66
N ALA A 306 34.46 1.67 -19.67
CA ALA A 306 34.04 1.25 -21.00
C ALA A 306 35.16 0.57 -21.79
N GLU A 307 36.40 1.05 -21.70
CA GLU A 307 37.59 0.42 -22.30
C GLU A 307 37.80 -1.01 -21.79
N LYS A 308 37.42 -1.27 -20.54
CA LYS A 308 37.42 -2.61 -19.94
C LYS A 308 36.14 -3.41 -20.21
N GLY A 309 35.26 -2.92 -21.10
CA GLY A 309 34.07 -3.62 -21.55
C GLY A 309 32.90 -3.65 -20.57
N ASN A 310 32.89 -2.79 -19.54
CA ASN A 310 31.80 -2.72 -18.56
C ASN A 310 30.55 -2.06 -19.17
N ALA A 311 29.40 -2.73 -19.06
CA ALA A 311 28.13 -2.27 -19.63
C ALA A 311 27.63 -0.95 -19.00
N VAL A 312 27.79 -0.76 -17.69
CA VAL A 312 27.40 0.47 -16.97
C VAL A 312 28.30 1.63 -17.39
N GLY A 313 29.59 1.39 -17.62
CA GLY A 313 30.53 2.37 -18.16
C GLY A 313 30.14 2.84 -19.56
N LEU A 314 29.85 1.89 -20.46
CA LEU A 314 29.36 2.15 -21.83
C LEU A 314 28.05 2.95 -21.81
N TRP A 315 27.10 2.57 -20.96
CA TRP A 315 25.86 3.31 -20.78
C TRP A 315 26.09 4.73 -20.26
N GLY A 316 26.98 4.91 -19.27
CA GLY A 316 27.36 6.22 -18.75
C GLY A 316 27.93 7.14 -19.82
N LEU A 317 28.82 6.62 -20.70
CA LEU A 317 29.31 7.38 -21.86
C LEU A 317 28.20 7.76 -22.83
N GLY A 318 27.31 6.80 -23.15
CA GLY A 318 26.14 7.07 -24.00
C GLY A 318 25.28 8.19 -23.41
N LEU A 319 25.08 8.21 -22.10
CA LEU A 319 24.32 9.24 -21.40
C LEU A 319 25.00 10.62 -21.47
N LEU A 320 26.33 10.68 -21.32
CA LEU A 320 27.09 11.94 -21.46
C LEU A 320 26.94 12.53 -22.86
N TYR A 321 27.07 11.71 -23.91
CA TYR A 321 26.86 12.14 -25.30
C TYR A 321 25.40 12.49 -25.61
N TYR A 322 24.45 11.80 -24.99
CA TYR A 322 23.02 12.08 -25.17
C TYR A 322 22.59 13.41 -24.53
N GLN A 323 23.07 13.68 -23.32
CA GLN A 323 22.73 14.90 -22.55
C GLN A 323 23.65 16.09 -22.84
N GLY A 324 24.81 15.87 -23.47
CA GLY A 324 25.81 16.93 -23.70
C GLY A 324 26.57 17.35 -22.44
N LYS A 325 26.76 16.43 -21.47
CA LYS A 325 27.45 16.73 -20.20
C LYS A 325 28.94 16.47 -20.33
N GLY A 326 29.76 17.53 -20.37
CA GLY A 326 31.22 17.42 -20.49
C GLY A 326 31.73 17.07 -21.90
N VAL A 327 30.84 16.72 -22.81
CA VAL A 327 31.08 16.48 -24.25
C VAL A 327 29.93 17.09 -25.05
N PRO A 328 30.14 17.50 -26.32
CA PRO A 328 29.05 18.01 -27.15
C PRO A 328 27.99 16.92 -27.40
N VAL A 329 26.73 17.34 -27.54
CA VAL A 329 25.62 16.42 -27.81
C VAL A 329 25.88 15.69 -29.12
N ASN A 330 25.91 14.36 -29.05
CA ASN A 330 26.05 13.52 -30.24
C ASN A 330 25.20 12.25 -30.10
N TYR A 331 24.02 12.27 -30.70
CA TYR A 331 23.09 11.15 -30.65
C TYR A 331 23.59 9.91 -31.39
N THR A 332 24.45 10.06 -32.40
CA THR A 332 24.97 8.90 -33.16
C THR A 332 25.96 8.09 -32.33
N GLU A 333 26.86 8.77 -31.61
CA GLU A 333 27.77 8.11 -30.66
C GLU A 333 27.01 7.56 -29.46
N ALA A 334 26.03 8.31 -28.92
CA ALA A 334 25.17 7.80 -27.85
C ALA A 334 24.46 6.50 -28.25
N PHE A 335 23.90 6.43 -29.47
CA PHE A 335 23.27 5.22 -29.99
C PHE A 335 24.23 4.04 -30.02
N LYS A 336 25.46 4.23 -30.53
CA LYS A 336 26.48 3.15 -30.58
C LYS A 336 26.79 2.61 -29.19
N TYR A 337 27.06 3.50 -28.22
CA TYR A 337 27.37 3.07 -26.85
C TYR A 337 26.19 2.39 -26.17
N PHE A 338 24.96 2.91 -26.33
CA PHE A 338 23.76 2.27 -25.80
C PHE A 338 23.49 0.91 -26.46
N HIS A 339 23.73 0.77 -27.76
CA HIS A 339 23.58 -0.51 -28.46
C HIS A 339 24.49 -1.59 -27.88
N ILE A 340 25.78 -1.28 -27.73
CA ILE A 340 26.77 -2.23 -27.18
C ILE A 340 26.43 -2.56 -25.71
N ALA A 341 26.00 -1.58 -24.92
CA ALA A 341 25.59 -1.82 -23.53
C ALA A 341 24.30 -2.67 -23.44
N ALA A 342 23.35 -2.48 -24.36
CA ALA A 342 22.10 -3.24 -24.41
C ALA A 342 22.32 -4.70 -24.85
N GLU A 343 23.26 -4.95 -25.77
CA GLU A 343 23.70 -6.31 -26.15
C GLU A 343 24.32 -7.07 -24.98
N LYS A 344 24.99 -6.35 -24.07
CA LYS A 344 25.49 -6.90 -22.80
C LYS A 344 24.39 -7.10 -21.74
N GLY A 345 23.13 -6.87 -22.07
CA GLY A 345 21.98 -7.12 -21.21
C GLY A 345 21.66 -6.02 -20.20
N LEU A 346 22.26 -4.82 -20.30
CA LEU A 346 21.97 -3.75 -19.35
C LEU A 346 20.58 -3.15 -19.61
N ALA A 347 19.68 -3.28 -18.61
CA ALA A 347 18.30 -2.81 -18.68
C ALA A 347 18.18 -1.30 -18.94
N ASP A 348 19.03 -0.49 -18.30
CA ASP A 348 19.07 0.97 -18.50
C ASP A 348 19.44 1.36 -19.94
N ALA A 349 20.37 0.64 -20.58
CA ALA A 349 20.74 0.89 -21.96
C ALA A 349 19.64 0.49 -22.95
N GLN A 350 18.99 -0.66 -22.71
CA GLN A 350 17.82 -1.08 -23.48
C GLN A 350 16.70 -0.05 -23.38
N PHE A 351 16.46 0.50 -22.18
CA PHE A 351 15.51 1.57 -21.98
C PHE A 351 15.86 2.83 -22.78
N GLN A 352 17.12 3.29 -22.72
CA GLN A 352 17.55 4.48 -23.49
C GLN A 352 17.40 4.27 -25.00
N LEU A 353 17.69 3.08 -25.53
CA LEU A 353 17.41 2.76 -26.94
C LEU A 353 15.92 2.84 -27.25
N GLY A 354 15.06 2.32 -26.36
CA GLY A 354 13.61 2.44 -26.48
C GLY A 354 13.16 3.90 -26.55
N VAL A 355 13.72 4.76 -25.68
CA VAL A 355 13.45 6.21 -25.70
C VAL A 355 13.90 6.84 -27.01
N MET A 356 15.10 6.52 -27.52
CA MET A 356 15.61 7.05 -28.79
C MET A 356 14.70 6.70 -29.98
N TYR A 357 14.24 5.44 -30.07
CA TYR A 357 13.30 5.03 -31.12
C TYR A 357 11.89 5.64 -30.96
N HIS A 358 11.46 5.88 -29.72
CA HIS A 358 10.18 6.52 -29.42
C HIS A 358 10.19 8.03 -29.74
N SER A 359 11.25 8.75 -29.36
CA SER A 359 11.41 10.20 -29.57
C SER A 359 11.93 10.55 -30.97
N GLY A 360 12.65 9.63 -31.62
CA GLY A 360 13.37 9.88 -32.88
C GLY A 360 14.70 10.62 -32.69
N SER A 361 15.33 10.51 -31.51
CA SER A 361 16.61 11.17 -31.22
C SER A 361 17.77 10.40 -31.86
N GLY A 362 18.37 10.92 -32.93
CA GLY A 362 19.51 10.30 -33.63
C GLY A 362 19.17 9.06 -34.47
N VAL A 363 17.92 8.59 -34.43
CA VAL A 363 17.40 7.48 -35.23
C VAL A 363 16.00 7.82 -35.75
N ARG A 364 15.56 7.15 -36.82
CA ARG A 364 14.18 7.29 -37.30
C ARG A 364 13.21 6.75 -36.25
N LYS A 365 12.11 7.48 -36.02
CA LYS A 365 11.03 7.05 -35.13
C LYS A 365 10.48 5.69 -35.57
N ASP A 366 10.50 4.74 -34.64
CA ASP A 366 9.92 3.40 -34.83
C ASP A 366 9.33 2.91 -33.50
N TYR A 367 8.00 2.99 -33.39
CA TYR A 367 7.29 2.56 -32.19
C TYR A 367 7.34 1.05 -31.97
N LYS A 368 7.51 0.23 -33.02
CA LYS A 368 7.58 -1.23 -32.87
C LYS A 368 8.92 -1.62 -32.25
N LEU A 369 10.00 -1.02 -32.72
CA LEU A 369 11.33 -1.21 -32.12
C LEU A 369 11.38 -0.64 -30.70
N ALA A 370 10.80 0.55 -30.47
CA ALA A 370 10.70 1.12 -29.13
C ALA A 370 10.00 0.16 -28.15
N PHE A 371 8.86 -0.40 -28.55
CA PHE A 371 8.13 -1.38 -27.76
C PHE A 371 8.99 -2.60 -27.42
N LYS A 372 9.71 -3.15 -28.42
CA LYS A 372 10.61 -4.29 -28.22
C LYS A 372 11.70 -4.00 -27.17
N TYR A 373 12.36 -2.85 -27.27
CA TYR A 373 13.41 -2.47 -26.33
C TYR A 373 12.87 -2.16 -24.93
N PHE A 374 11.71 -1.51 -24.82
CA PHE A 374 11.06 -1.32 -23.52
C PHE A 374 10.63 -2.65 -22.88
N TYR A 375 10.14 -3.59 -23.68
CA TYR A 375 9.78 -4.93 -23.20
C TYR A 375 11.00 -5.67 -22.66
N LEU A 376 12.12 -5.65 -23.40
CA LEU A 376 13.39 -6.23 -22.94
C LEU A 376 13.89 -5.56 -21.64
N ALA A 377 13.86 -4.23 -21.58
CA ALA A 377 14.26 -3.49 -20.39
C ALA A 377 13.39 -3.83 -19.18
N SER A 378 12.08 -3.99 -19.37
CA SER A 378 11.14 -4.40 -18.32
C SER A 378 11.46 -5.81 -17.80
N GLN A 379 11.79 -6.76 -18.66
CA GLN A 379 12.16 -8.13 -18.24
C GLN A 379 13.48 -8.14 -17.45
N ASN A 380 14.41 -7.23 -17.79
CA ASN A 380 15.67 -7.07 -17.09
C ASN A 380 15.57 -6.14 -15.86
N GLY A 381 14.36 -5.84 -15.39
CA GLY A 381 14.13 -5.16 -14.11
C GLY A 381 14.10 -3.63 -14.16
N GLN A 382 14.01 -3.00 -15.34
CA GLN A 382 13.89 -1.55 -15.41
C GLN A 382 12.44 -1.08 -15.20
N PRO A 383 12.11 -0.41 -14.07
CA PRO A 383 10.71 -0.12 -13.76
C PRO A 383 10.12 1.02 -14.60
N ILE A 384 10.96 1.98 -15.00
CA ILE A 384 10.54 3.10 -15.86
C ILE A 384 10.09 2.56 -17.24
N ALA A 385 10.71 1.48 -17.73
CA ALA A 385 10.30 0.86 -18.99
C ALA A 385 8.85 0.33 -18.92
N VAL A 386 8.44 -0.22 -17.78
CA VAL A 386 7.05 -0.68 -17.53
C VAL A 386 6.06 0.48 -17.70
N TYR A 387 6.41 1.69 -17.23
CA TYR A 387 5.57 2.88 -17.39
C TYR A 387 5.38 3.26 -18.87
N TYR A 388 6.47 3.27 -19.65
CA TYR A 388 6.38 3.57 -21.09
C TYR A 388 5.60 2.48 -21.86
N LEU A 389 5.78 1.20 -21.51
CA LEU A 389 4.95 0.12 -22.08
C LEU A 389 3.46 0.33 -21.78
N ALA A 390 3.11 0.71 -20.55
CA ALA A 390 1.74 1.00 -20.17
C ALA A 390 1.16 2.17 -20.99
N GLN A 391 1.97 3.22 -21.22
CA GLN A 391 1.58 4.35 -22.08
C GLN A 391 1.35 3.92 -23.53
N MET A 392 2.20 3.05 -24.07
CA MET A 392 2.06 2.52 -25.42
C MET A 392 0.79 1.66 -25.58
N TYR A 393 0.47 0.82 -24.59
CA TYR A 393 -0.79 0.06 -24.58
C TYR A 393 -2.03 0.95 -24.39
N ALA A 394 -1.94 2.02 -23.61
CA ALA A 394 -3.04 2.97 -23.41
C ALA A 394 -3.30 3.82 -24.66
N ALA A 395 -2.24 4.25 -25.34
CA ALA A 395 -2.33 5.06 -26.56
C ALA A 395 -2.56 4.22 -27.83
N GLY A 396 -2.13 2.96 -27.85
CA GLY A 396 -2.08 2.14 -29.06
C GLY A 396 -0.92 2.50 -29.99
N THR A 397 0.23 2.92 -29.46
CA THR A 397 1.42 3.27 -30.25
C THR A 397 2.36 2.07 -30.36
N GLY A 398 2.65 1.61 -31.58
CA GLY A 398 3.51 0.43 -31.82
C GLY A 398 2.84 -0.93 -31.54
N VAL A 399 1.78 -0.95 -30.73
CA VAL A 399 0.93 -2.11 -30.41
C VAL A 399 -0.54 -1.72 -30.45
N PHE A 400 -1.44 -2.71 -30.55
CA PHE A 400 -2.88 -2.44 -30.43
C PHE A 400 -3.23 -1.94 -29.02
N ARG A 401 -4.14 -0.96 -28.94
CA ARG A 401 -4.62 -0.44 -27.67
C ARG A 401 -5.25 -1.56 -26.85
N SER A 402 -4.79 -1.73 -25.62
CA SER A 402 -5.34 -2.70 -24.67
C SER A 402 -5.43 -2.06 -23.28
N CYS A 403 -6.66 -1.74 -22.87
CA CYS A 403 -6.90 -1.18 -21.54
C CYS A 403 -6.51 -2.14 -20.40
N PRO A 404 -6.85 -3.45 -20.45
CA PRO A 404 -6.45 -4.40 -19.42
C PRO A 404 -4.93 -4.44 -19.19
N ASN A 405 -4.16 -4.60 -20.27
CA ASN A 405 -2.69 -4.67 -20.18
C ASN A 405 -2.10 -3.35 -19.68
N ALA A 406 -2.65 -2.21 -20.12
CA ALA A 406 -2.19 -0.90 -19.67
C ALA A 406 -2.45 -0.70 -18.16
N VAL A 407 -3.62 -1.10 -17.65
CA VAL A 407 -3.95 -1.01 -16.23
C VAL A 407 -3.04 -1.89 -15.39
N GLU A 408 -2.79 -3.13 -15.80
CA GLU A 408 -1.88 -4.04 -15.09
C GLU A 408 -0.45 -3.49 -15.01
N LEU A 409 0.08 -2.99 -16.12
CA LEU A 409 1.42 -2.39 -16.14
C LEU A 409 1.49 -1.10 -15.31
N TYR A 410 0.50 -0.20 -15.43
CA TYR A 410 0.45 1.00 -14.60
C TYR A 410 0.32 0.66 -13.12
N ARG A 411 -0.47 -0.35 -12.78
CA ARG A 411 -0.60 -0.85 -11.42
C ARG A 411 0.75 -1.35 -10.90
N ASN A 412 1.51 -2.11 -11.68
CA ASN A 412 2.84 -2.57 -11.29
C ASN A 412 3.78 -1.40 -10.99
N VAL A 413 3.75 -0.32 -11.79
CA VAL A 413 4.52 0.90 -11.52
C VAL A 413 4.03 1.59 -10.24
N CYS A 414 2.71 1.66 -10.03
CA CYS A 414 2.12 2.21 -8.81
C CYS A 414 2.58 1.47 -7.55
N GLU A 415 2.81 0.16 -7.65
CA GLU A 415 3.22 -0.63 -6.50
C GLU A 415 4.65 -0.32 -6.00
N LEU A 416 5.44 0.45 -6.74
CA LEU A 416 6.82 0.84 -6.42
C LEU A 416 6.93 2.16 -5.63
N GLY A 417 5.83 2.88 -5.43
CA GLY A 417 5.85 4.16 -4.74
C GLY A 417 6.23 4.03 -3.26
N SER A 418 6.66 5.15 -2.65
CA SER A 418 7.16 5.23 -1.27
C SER A 418 6.26 4.62 -0.19
N TRP A 419 4.97 4.42 -0.44
CA TRP A 419 4.08 3.74 0.50
C TRP A 419 4.45 2.27 0.72
N SER A 420 5.23 1.64 -0.17
CA SER A 420 5.77 0.29 0.01
C SER A 420 6.67 0.18 1.25
N GLU A 421 7.24 1.28 1.74
CA GLU A 421 7.97 1.31 3.02
C GLU A 421 7.13 0.76 4.19
N LYS A 422 5.80 0.85 4.10
CA LYS A 422 4.88 0.33 5.11
C LYS A 422 4.96 -1.19 5.27
N PHE A 423 5.41 -1.94 4.26
CA PHE A 423 5.63 -3.39 4.40
C PHE A 423 6.66 -3.67 5.49
N LEU A 424 7.78 -2.94 5.46
CA LEU A 424 8.87 -3.13 6.40
C LEU A 424 8.48 -2.66 7.81
N THR A 425 7.81 -1.51 7.93
CA THR A 425 7.36 -1.02 9.24
C THR A 425 6.26 -1.88 9.85
N ALA A 426 5.37 -2.45 9.03
CA ALA A 426 4.34 -3.39 9.48
C ALA A 426 4.95 -4.74 9.91
N TYR A 427 5.98 -5.21 9.19
CA TYR A 427 6.72 -6.42 9.54
C TYR A 427 7.41 -6.30 10.90
N PHE A 428 8.16 -5.21 11.13
CA PHE A 428 8.80 -4.99 12.43
C PHE A 428 7.77 -4.82 13.55
N ALA A 429 6.65 -4.11 13.31
CA ALA A 429 5.58 -4.01 14.29
C ALA A 429 4.99 -5.39 14.65
N TYR A 430 4.88 -6.31 13.68
CA TYR A 430 4.44 -7.69 13.93
C TYR A 430 5.45 -8.46 14.78
N GLN A 431 6.74 -8.37 14.46
CA GLN A 431 7.81 -9.02 15.23
C GLN A 431 7.90 -8.49 16.67
N ASP A 432 7.66 -7.19 16.86
CA ASP A 432 7.64 -6.54 18.17
C ASP A 432 6.39 -6.91 19.01
N GLY A 433 5.45 -7.69 18.47
CA GLY A 433 4.19 -8.07 19.12
C GLY A 433 3.12 -6.97 19.07
N ASN A 434 3.35 -5.86 18.36
CA ASN A 434 2.36 -4.80 18.13
C ASN A 434 1.44 -5.17 16.96
N ILE A 435 0.66 -6.24 17.14
CA ILE A 435 -0.19 -6.85 16.11
C ILE A 435 -1.21 -5.86 15.55
N ASP A 436 -1.83 -5.06 16.41
CA ASP A 436 -2.83 -4.05 16.05
C ASP A 436 -2.26 -2.98 15.08
N SER A 437 -1.06 -2.47 15.36
CA SER A 437 -0.36 -1.53 14.48
C SER A 437 0.00 -2.18 13.15
N SER A 438 0.49 -3.42 13.19
CA SER A 438 0.84 -4.18 11.99
C SER A 438 -0.38 -4.39 11.09
N LEU A 439 -1.50 -4.81 11.66
CA LEU A 439 -2.76 -5.05 10.95
C LEU A 439 -3.22 -3.80 10.22
N ILE A 440 -3.26 -2.63 10.87
CA ILE A 440 -3.73 -1.39 10.22
C ILE A 440 -2.82 -1.00 9.05
N GLN A 441 -1.49 -1.17 9.20
CA GLN A 441 -0.55 -0.84 8.13
C GLN A 441 -0.71 -1.77 6.93
N TYR A 442 -0.81 -3.08 7.15
CA TYR A 442 -1.11 -4.03 6.08
C TYR A 442 -2.51 -3.81 5.50
N ALA A 443 -3.52 -3.48 6.30
CA ALA A 443 -4.88 -3.23 5.85
C ALA A 443 -4.94 -2.02 4.90
N LEU A 444 -4.19 -0.96 5.17
CA LEU A 444 -4.10 0.18 4.25
C LEU A 444 -3.46 -0.23 2.91
N LEU A 445 -2.38 -1.01 2.95
CA LEU A 445 -1.75 -1.55 1.74
C LEU A 445 -2.71 -2.49 0.99
N ALA A 446 -3.49 -3.29 1.71
CA ALA A 446 -4.47 -4.20 1.14
C ALA A 446 -5.60 -3.46 0.41
N GLU A 447 -6.05 -2.30 0.92
CA GLU A 447 -7.01 -1.42 0.23
C GLU A 447 -6.46 -0.81 -1.05
N MET A 448 -5.16 -0.52 -1.09
CA MET A 448 -4.50 -0.05 -2.32
C MET A 448 -4.37 -1.16 -3.39
N GLY A 449 -4.71 -2.40 -3.04
CA GLY A 449 -4.74 -3.53 -3.97
C GLY A 449 -3.54 -4.46 -3.88
N TYR A 450 -2.60 -4.23 -2.96
CA TYR A 450 -1.45 -5.11 -2.79
C TYR A 450 -1.88 -6.51 -2.34
N GLU A 451 -1.61 -7.51 -3.18
CA GLU A 451 -1.91 -8.92 -2.92
C GLU A 451 -1.21 -9.42 -1.64
N VAL A 452 0.10 -9.17 -1.51
CA VAL A 452 0.90 -9.56 -0.33
C VAL A 452 0.33 -8.99 0.97
N ALA A 453 -0.15 -7.74 0.93
CA ALA A 453 -0.72 -7.11 2.10
C ALA A 453 -2.11 -7.69 2.45
N GLN A 454 -2.91 -8.08 1.45
CA GLN A 454 -4.19 -8.75 1.66
C GLN A 454 -3.98 -10.10 2.37
N SER A 455 -3.03 -10.92 1.91
CA SER A 455 -2.71 -12.19 2.57
C SER A 455 -2.13 -12.01 3.97
N ASN A 456 -1.23 -11.03 4.16
CA ASN A 456 -0.65 -10.76 5.48
C ASN A 456 -1.71 -10.26 6.48
N SER A 457 -2.61 -9.37 6.06
CA SER A 457 -3.73 -8.91 6.88
C SER A 457 -4.67 -10.05 7.25
N ALA A 458 -5.01 -10.92 6.29
CA ALA A 458 -5.87 -12.07 6.55
C ALA A 458 -5.22 -13.05 7.54
N TYR A 459 -3.93 -13.31 7.39
CA TYR A 459 -3.15 -14.13 8.32
C TYR A 459 -3.11 -13.55 9.73
N ILE A 460 -2.94 -12.23 9.88
CA ILE A 460 -2.97 -11.57 11.20
C ILE A 460 -4.36 -11.70 11.84
N LEU A 461 -5.43 -11.52 11.06
CA LEU A 461 -6.80 -11.66 11.57
C LEU A 461 -7.10 -13.10 12.06
N GLU A 462 -6.50 -14.12 11.44
CA GLU A 462 -6.60 -15.52 11.90
C GLU A 462 -5.90 -15.77 13.24
N SER A 463 -4.91 -14.95 13.61
CA SER A 463 -4.15 -15.18 14.84
C SER A 463 -4.98 -14.92 16.12
N GLU A 464 -6.16 -14.31 16.02
CA GLU A 464 -7.03 -13.89 17.14
C GLU A 464 -6.34 -13.01 18.21
N GLN A 465 -5.14 -12.49 17.93
CA GLN A 465 -4.38 -11.61 18.83
C GLN A 465 -4.74 -10.12 18.68
N VAL A 466 -5.63 -9.80 17.74
CA VAL A 466 -6.07 -8.44 17.40
C VAL A 466 -7.08 -7.95 18.44
N LYS A 467 -6.91 -6.71 18.93
CA LYS A 467 -7.80 -6.11 19.94
C LYS A 467 -8.72 -5.03 19.38
N ILE A 468 -8.38 -4.49 18.22
CA ILE A 468 -9.11 -3.35 17.62
C ILE A 468 -10.50 -3.75 17.09
N LEU A 469 -10.63 -4.97 16.58
CA LEU A 469 -11.84 -5.46 15.93
C LEU A 469 -12.54 -6.47 16.85
N SER A 470 -13.87 -6.55 16.75
CA SER A 470 -14.61 -7.58 17.45
C SER A 470 -14.40 -8.96 16.81
N ASN A 471 -14.42 -10.01 17.63
CA ASN A 471 -14.20 -11.39 17.17
C ASN A 471 -15.15 -11.80 16.04
N ASP A 472 -16.40 -11.33 16.08
CA ASP A 472 -17.41 -11.62 15.06
C ASP A 472 -17.09 -11.03 13.68
N GLN A 473 -16.30 -9.95 13.63
CA GLN A 473 -15.93 -9.27 12.39
C GLN A 473 -14.65 -9.82 11.76
N MET A 474 -13.79 -10.49 12.54
CA MET A 474 -12.47 -10.92 12.09
C MET A 474 -12.54 -11.96 10.97
N TYR A 475 -13.29 -13.05 11.15
CA TYR A 475 -13.37 -14.12 10.15
C TYR A 475 -14.03 -13.68 8.82
N PRO A 476 -15.16 -12.95 8.80
CA PRO A 476 -15.71 -12.43 7.55
C PRO A 476 -14.74 -11.50 6.80
N LEU A 477 -14.01 -10.66 7.55
CA LEU A 477 -13.00 -9.76 6.96
C LEU A 477 -11.79 -10.53 6.43
N ALA A 478 -11.30 -11.52 7.17
CA ALA A 478 -10.20 -12.38 6.73
C ALA A 478 -10.58 -13.15 5.45
N LEU A 479 -11.80 -13.69 5.38
CA LEU A 479 -12.32 -14.33 4.17
C LEU A 479 -12.39 -13.37 2.98
N LEU A 480 -12.84 -12.15 3.20
CA LEU A 480 -12.88 -11.11 2.15
C LEU A 480 -11.48 -10.85 1.60
N LEU A 481 -10.47 -10.78 2.48
CA LEU A 481 -9.08 -10.53 2.09
C LEU A 481 -8.44 -11.73 1.41
N TRP A 482 -8.70 -12.95 1.88
CA TRP A 482 -8.28 -14.17 1.20
C TRP A 482 -8.85 -14.27 -0.21
N ASN A 483 -10.15 -13.98 -0.36
CA ASN A 483 -10.80 -13.93 -1.68
C ASN A 483 -10.15 -12.91 -2.61
N ARG A 484 -9.83 -11.71 -2.10
CA ARG A 484 -9.12 -10.67 -2.88
C ARG A 484 -7.74 -11.15 -3.31
N ALA A 485 -6.94 -11.73 -2.40
CA ALA A 485 -5.62 -12.26 -2.73
C ALA A 485 -5.69 -13.44 -3.72
N ALA A 486 -6.66 -14.34 -3.54
CA ALA A 486 -6.93 -15.48 -4.41
C ALA A 486 -7.31 -15.06 -5.85
N ALA A 487 -8.12 -14.00 -5.98
CA ALA A 487 -8.50 -13.42 -7.27
C ALA A 487 -7.30 -12.81 -8.01
N GLN A 488 -6.27 -12.38 -7.27
CA GLN A 488 -5.02 -11.87 -7.82
C GLN A 488 -3.98 -12.96 -8.14
N GLY A 489 -4.34 -14.23 -7.99
CA GLY A 489 -3.49 -15.36 -8.35
C GLY A 489 -2.68 -15.95 -7.20
N ASN A 490 -2.90 -15.52 -5.94
CA ASN A 490 -2.28 -16.18 -4.80
C ASN A 490 -2.90 -17.57 -4.59
N ALA A 491 -2.10 -18.60 -4.88
CA ALA A 491 -2.53 -19.98 -4.80
C ALA A 491 -2.74 -20.46 -3.34
N PHE A 492 -1.94 -19.99 -2.38
CA PHE A 492 -2.14 -20.29 -0.96
C PHE A 492 -3.43 -19.65 -0.44
N ALA A 493 -3.71 -18.40 -0.83
CA ALA A 493 -4.95 -17.72 -0.49
C ALA A 493 -6.18 -18.48 -1.01
N ARG A 494 -6.08 -19.16 -2.17
CA ARG A 494 -7.14 -20.04 -2.69
C ARG A 494 -7.40 -21.23 -1.79
N VAL A 495 -6.34 -21.88 -1.27
CA VAL A 495 -6.49 -22.98 -0.30
C VAL A 495 -7.19 -22.50 0.95
N LYS A 496 -6.74 -21.37 1.52
CA LYS A 496 -7.38 -20.76 2.70
C LYS A 496 -8.83 -20.40 2.46
N THR A 497 -9.16 -19.84 1.30
CA THR A 497 -10.56 -19.57 0.92
C THR A 497 -11.39 -20.85 0.92
N GLY A 498 -10.85 -21.94 0.37
CA GLY A 498 -11.47 -23.26 0.44
C GLY A 498 -11.71 -23.73 1.88
N ASP A 499 -10.70 -23.58 2.76
CA ASP A 499 -10.80 -23.95 4.18
C ASP A 499 -11.93 -23.19 4.89
N TYR A 500 -12.09 -21.89 4.60
CA TYR A 500 -13.16 -21.09 5.20
C TYR A 500 -14.55 -21.57 4.82
N HIS A 501 -14.76 -21.89 3.54
CA HIS A 501 -16.03 -22.44 3.07
C HIS A 501 -16.26 -23.87 3.60
N PHE A 502 -15.20 -24.66 3.76
CA PHE A 502 -15.27 -26.01 4.29
C PHE A 502 -15.66 -26.03 5.78
N TYR A 503 -14.98 -25.23 6.61
CA TYR A 503 -15.25 -25.17 8.06
C TYR A 503 -16.42 -24.27 8.43
N GLY A 504 -16.75 -23.30 7.57
CA GLY A 504 -17.76 -22.27 7.82
C GLY A 504 -17.22 -21.10 8.66
N TYR A 505 -15.97 -20.69 8.43
CA TYR A 505 -15.40 -19.51 9.09
C TYR A 505 -15.93 -18.24 8.44
N GLY A 506 -16.60 -17.38 9.22
CA GLY A 506 -17.19 -16.13 8.74
C GLY A 506 -18.31 -16.29 7.69
N THR A 507 -18.65 -17.51 7.30
CA THR A 507 -19.66 -17.86 6.30
C THR A 507 -20.34 -19.18 6.65
N LYS A 508 -21.45 -19.50 5.97
CA LYS A 508 -22.07 -20.83 6.07
C LYS A 508 -21.19 -21.87 5.38
N ARG A 509 -21.19 -23.09 5.92
CA ARG A 509 -20.48 -24.23 5.32
C ARG A 509 -20.99 -24.49 3.91
N ASP A 510 -20.08 -24.48 2.95
CA ASP A 510 -20.34 -24.74 1.54
C ASP A 510 -19.22 -25.60 0.94
N TYR A 511 -19.48 -26.90 0.90
CA TYR A 511 -18.53 -27.86 0.34
C TYR A 511 -18.38 -27.75 -1.18
N VAL A 512 -19.38 -27.23 -1.90
CA VAL A 512 -19.28 -27.10 -3.37
C VAL A 512 -18.29 -25.99 -3.70
N THR A 513 -18.44 -24.83 -3.05
CA THR A 513 -17.52 -23.71 -3.24
C THR A 513 -16.10 -24.05 -2.76
N ALA A 514 -15.96 -24.75 -1.63
CA ALA A 514 -14.66 -25.22 -1.15
C ALA A 514 -13.94 -26.12 -2.18
N ALA A 515 -14.67 -27.09 -2.76
CA ALA A 515 -14.16 -27.97 -3.81
C ALA A 515 -13.64 -27.19 -5.04
N ILE A 516 -14.38 -26.17 -5.48
CA ILE A 516 -13.98 -25.32 -6.60
C ILE A 516 -12.67 -24.61 -6.27
N HIS A 517 -12.54 -23.99 -5.10
CA HIS A 517 -11.30 -23.30 -4.72
C HIS A 517 -10.10 -24.24 -4.61
N TYR A 518 -10.27 -25.44 -4.05
CA TYR A 518 -9.19 -26.43 -4.02
C TYR A 518 -8.81 -26.90 -5.43
N SER A 519 -9.79 -27.18 -6.30
CA SER A 519 -9.49 -27.56 -7.70
C SER A 519 -8.69 -26.49 -8.44
N LEU A 520 -9.02 -25.21 -8.23
CA LEU A 520 -8.29 -24.08 -8.81
C LEU A 520 -6.90 -23.88 -8.20
N ALA A 521 -6.67 -24.34 -6.98
CA ALA A 521 -5.36 -24.29 -6.32
C ALA A 521 -4.44 -25.45 -6.73
N VAL A 522 -5.02 -26.58 -7.16
CA VAL A 522 -4.28 -27.75 -7.66
C VAL A 522 -3.49 -27.43 -8.93
N ASP A 523 -3.99 -26.53 -9.79
CA ASP A 523 -3.28 -26.05 -10.99
C ASP A 523 -1.92 -25.40 -10.67
N HIS A 524 -1.72 -24.96 -9.43
CA HIS A 524 -0.46 -24.40 -8.93
C HIS A 524 0.43 -25.41 -8.19
N HIS A 525 0.13 -26.71 -8.31
CA HIS A 525 0.87 -27.81 -7.69
C HIS A 525 1.01 -27.75 -6.16
N ILE A 526 0.02 -27.18 -5.46
CA ILE A 526 0.02 -27.14 -3.99
C ILE A 526 -0.42 -28.49 -3.40
N ALA A 527 0.48 -29.14 -2.66
CA ALA A 527 0.22 -30.43 -2.01
C ALA A 527 -0.99 -30.41 -1.06
N GLN A 528 -1.15 -29.35 -0.27
CA GLN A 528 -2.27 -29.19 0.66
C GLN A 528 -3.63 -29.14 -0.07
N ALA A 529 -3.70 -28.44 -1.21
CA ALA A 529 -4.91 -28.38 -2.02
C ALA A 529 -5.28 -29.75 -2.57
N MET A 530 -4.29 -30.50 -3.09
CA MET A 530 -4.49 -31.85 -3.60
C MET A 530 -4.96 -32.81 -2.50
N PHE A 531 -4.37 -32.72 -1.31
CA PHE A 531 -4.78 -33.52 -0.16
C PHE A 531 -6.21 -33.21 0.28
N ASN A 532 -6.57 -31.92 0.39
CA ASN A 532 -7.92 -31.50 0.76
C ASN A 532 -8.95 -31.94 -0.28
N LEU A 533 -8.63 -31.80 -1.58
CA LEU A 533 -9.50 -32.25 -2.66
C LEU A 533 -9.69 -33.78 -2.65
N ALA A 534 -8.62 -34.54 -2.41
CA ALA A 534 -8.68 -36.00 -2.24
C ALA A 534 -9.61 -36.40 -1.09
N TYR A 535 -9.51 -35.70 0.04
CA TYR A 535 -10.38 -35.92 1.19
C TYR A 535 -11.86 -35.69 0.85
N MET A 536 -12.17 -34.67 0.04
CA MET A 536 -13.54 -34.38 -0.41
C MET A 536 -14.09 -35.49 -1.33
N TYR A 537 -13.28 -36.00 -2.27
CA TYR A 537 -13.64 -37.15 -3.11
C TYR A 537 -13.83 -38.44 -2.31
N GLU A 538 -13.03 -38.67 -1.25
CA GLU A 538 -13.17 -39.83 -0.37
C GLU A 538 -14.52 -39.87 0.37
N HIS A 539 -14.97 -38.70 0.84
CA HIS A 539 -16.17 -38.57 1.68
C HIS A 539 -17.42 -38.20 0.87
N GLY A 540 -17.28 -37.71 -0.37
CA GLY A 540 -18.40 -37.22 -1.17
C GLY A 540 -18.94 -35.85 -0.71
N LEU A 541 -18.05 -34.97 -0.23
CA LEU A 541 -18.41 -33.64 0.27
C LEU A 541 -18.45 -32.63 -0.88
N GLY A 542 -19.64 -32.20 -1.29
CA GLY A 542 -19.82 -31.22 -2.38
C GLY A 542 -19.50 -31.74 -3.79
N ILE A 543 -18.88 -32.91 -3.90
CA ILE A 543 -18.54 -33.61 -5.16
C ILE A 543 -19.00 -35.07 -5.02
N PRO A 544 -19.43 -35.76 -6.10
CA PRO A 544 -19.66 -37.20 -6.06
C PRO A 544 -18.43 -37.95 -5.56
N LYS A 545 -18.69 -38.95 -4.71
CA LYS A 545 -17.65 -39.77 -4.10
C LYS A 545 -16.94 -40.63 -5.15
N ASP A 546 -15.62 -40.50 -5.23
CA ASP A 546 -14.76 -41.30 -6.09
C ASP A 546 -13.44 -41.65 -5.37
N ILE A 547 -13.33 -42.92 -4.96
CA ILE A 547 -12.20 -43.41 -4.17
C ILE A 547 -10.94 -43.53 -5.04
N HIS A 548 -11.08 -43.85 -6.32
CA HIS A 548 -9.94 -44.00 -7.23
C HIS A 548 -9.30 -42.64 -7.51
N LEU A 549 -10.14 -41.64 -7.78
CA LEU A 549 -9.68 -40.27 -7.96
C LEU A 549 -9.09 -39.70 -6.67
N ALA A 550 -9.70 -39.97 -5.51
CA ALA A 550 -9.13 -39.60 -4.21
C ALA A 550 -7.72 -40.17 -4.00
N LYS A 551 -7.51 -41.46 -4.26
CA LYS A 551 -6.19 -42.11 -4.16
C LYS A 551 -5.16 -41.45 -5.09
N ARG A 552 -5.56 -41.16 -6.34
CA ARG A 552 -4.69 -40.48 -7.31
C ARG A 552 -4.24 -39.11 -6.81
N TRP A 553 -5.15 -38.32 -6.25
CA TRP A 553 -4.81 -37.00 -5.70
C TRP A 553 -3.93 -37.09 -4.46
N TYR A 554 -4.16 -38.06 -3.58
CA TYR A 554 -3.25 -38.33 -2.46
C TYR A 554 -1.84 -38.70 -2.95
N ASP A 555 -1.72 -39.59 -3.93
CA ASP A 555 -0.42 -39.97 -4.50
C ASP A 555 0.29 -38.77 -5.15
N LEU A 556 -0.44 -37.91 -5.87
CA LEU A 556 0.10 -36.69 -6.46
C LEU A 556 0.57 -35.71 -5.37
N ALA A 557 -0.20 -35.53 -4.30
CA ALA A 557 0.18 -34.67 -3.17
C ALA A 557 1.52 -35.10 -2.56
N ALA A 558 1.73 -36.41 -2.34
CA ALA A 558 2.98 -36.95 -1.82
C ALA A 558 4.17 -36.78 -2.78
N GLN A 559 3.93 -36.76 -4.10
CA GLN A 559 4.98 -36.49 -5.09
C GLN A 559 5.35 -35.01 -5.14
N THR A 560 4.40 -34.10 -4.90
CA THR A 560 4.63 -32.65 -4.98
C THR A 560 5.41 -32.07 -3.81
N SER A 561 5.22 -32.59 -2.59
CA SER A 561 5.93 -32.09 -1.40
C SER A 561 6.32 -33.23 -0.46
N PRO A 562 7.56 -33.24 0.07
CA PRO A 562 7.97 -34.23 1.07
C PRO A 562 7.13 -34.13 2.36
N ASP A 563 6.66 -32.93 2.72
CA ASP A 563 5.85 -32.70 3.92
C ASP A 563 4.50 -33.42 3.86
N ALA A 564 3.97 -33.63 2.65
CA ALA A 564 2.72 -34.33 2.42
C ALA A 564 2.85 -35.86 2.47
N SER A 565 4.06 -36.41 2.48
CA SER A 565 4.30 -37.87 2.43
C SER A 565 3.69 -38.63 3.61
N ILE A 566 3.87 -38.13 4.85
CA ILE A 566 3.37 -38.77 6.06
C ILE A 566 1.83 -38.70 6.14
N PRO A 567 1.18 -37.53 5.98
CA PRO A 567 -0.28 -37.46 5.93
C PRO A 567 -0.90 -38.38 4.86
N VAL A 568 -0.31 -38.39 3.66
CA VAL A 568 -0.79 -39.24 2.55
C VAL A 568 -0.62 -40.73 2.89
N PHE A 569 0.49 -41.12 3.50
CA PHE A 569 0.71 -42.51 3.92
C PHE A 569 -0.38 -42.98 4.89
N LEU A 570 -0.72 -42.16 5.89
CA LEU A 570 -1.79 -42.45 6.85
C LEU A 570 -3.17 -42.51 6.16
N ALA A 571 -3.46 -41.56 5.26
CA ALA A 571 -4.71 -41.57 4.49
C ALA A 571 -4.83 -42.83 3.61
N ARG A 572 -3.74 -43.26 2.97
CA ARG A 572 -3.69 -44.51 2.19
C ARG A 572 -3.91 -45.73 3.07
N MET A 573 -3.24 -45.82 4.22
CA MET A 573 -3.46 -46.92 5.16
C MET A 573 -4.93 -47.00 5.58
N LYS A 574 -5.57 -45.86 5.89
CA LYS A 574 -6.99 -45.79 6.21
C LYS A 574 -7.87 -46.31 5.06
N LEU A 575 -7.61 -45.89 3.82
CA LEU A 575 -8.35 -46.37 2.64
C LEU A 575 -8.21 -47.88 2.43
N GLU A 576 -7.00 -48.42 2.61
CA GLU A 576 -6.73 -49.85 2.47
C GLU A 576 -7.37 -50.68 3.58
N VAL A 577 -7.33 -50.21 4.83
CA VAL A 577 -8.06 -50.84 5.95
C VAL A 577 -9.56 -50.86 5.68
N LYS A 578 -10.12 -49.76 5.17
CA LYS A 578 -11.55 -49.67 4.84
C LYS A 578 -11.93 -50.63 3.71
N ARG A 579 -11.08 -50.76 2.68
CA ARG A 579 -11.25 -51.74 1.61
C ARG A 579 -11.26 -53.16 2.17
N LEU A 580 -10.25 -53.50 2.97
CA LEU A 580 -10.12 -54.82 3.59
C LEU A 580 -11.33 -55.16 4.49
N PHE A 581 -11.84 -54.20 5.25
CA PHE A 581 -13.05 -54.39 6.07
C PHE A 581 -14.31 -54.60 5.21
N SER A 582 -14.44 -53.88 4.09
CA SER A 582 -15.57 -54.07 3.16
C SER A 582 -15.53 -55.44 2.48
N GLU A 583 -14.33 -55.95 2.16
CA GLU A 583 -14.13 -57.29 1.61
C GLU A 583 -14.47 -58.38 2.65
N ILE A 584 -14.13 -58.16 3.93
CA ILE A 584 -14.50 -59.06 5.04
C ILE A 584 -16.02 -59.08 5.28
N GLN A 585 -16.72 -57.95 5.18
CA GLN A 585 -18.19 -57.93 5.31
C GLN A 585 -18.92 -58.57 4.11
N LEU A 586 -18.33 -58.52 2.91
CA LEU A 586 -18.81 -59.27 1.74
C LEU A 586 -18.56 -60.78 1.87
N PHE A 587 -17.52 -61.17 2.62
CA PHE A 587 -17.26 -62.56 3.01
C PHE A 587 -18.14 -62.97 4.20
N LYS A 588 -19.45 -63.16 3.92
CA LYS A 588 -20.47 -63.75 4.80
C LYS A 588 -19.91 -64.39 6.08
N PHE A 589 -19.94 -63.65 7.20
CA PHE A 589 -20.06 -64.28 8.51
C PHE A 589 -21.52 -64.71 8.67
N THR A 590 -21.87 -65.86 8.08
CA THR A 590 -23.06 -66.59 8.52
C THR A 590 -22.78 -67.10 9.93
N SER A 591 -23.06 -66.28 10.94
CA SER A 591 -23.71 -66.66 12.20
C SER A 591 -23.48 -65.59 13.29
N SER A 592 -24.59 -65.05 13.78
CA SER A 592 -24.79 -64.62 15.18
C SER A 592 -23.88 -63.54 15.78
N TRP A 593 -23.71 -62.39 15.12
CA TRP A 593 -23.44 -61.15 15.90
C TRP A 593 -23.90 -59.91 15.15
N LYS A 594 -24.98 -59.26 15.61
CA LYS A 594 -25.43 -57.96 15.11
C LYS A 594 -24.43 -56.88 15.55
N MET A 595 -23.43 -56.62 14.70
CA MET A 595 -22.42 -55.55 14.84
C MET A 595 -22.96 -54.12 14.60
N SER A 596 -24.28 -53.93 14.44
CA SER A 596 -24.85 -52.60 14.17
C SER A 596 -24.75 -51.61 15.33
N LYS A 597 -24.41 -52.06 16.55
CA LYS A 597 -24.18 -51.19 17.71
C LYS A 597 -22.72 -50.73 17.86
N LEU A 598 -21.77 -51.47 17.29
CA LEU A 598 -20.34 -51.14 17.38
C LEU A 598 -20.00 -49.97 16.47
N ASP A 599 -20.57 -49.94 15.26
CA ASP A 599 -20.34 -48.88 14.26
C ASP A 599 -20.72 -47.49 14.80
N THR A 600 -21.82 -47.36 15.54
CA THR A 600 -22.24 -46.08 16.13
C THR A 600 -21.38 -45.63 17.32
N MET A 601 -20.73 -46.55 18.02
CA MET A 601 -19.87 -46.21 19.18
C MET A 601 -18.42 -45.94 18.82
N LEU A 602 -17.89 -46.61 17.79
CA LEU A 602 -16.48 -46.50 17.40
C LEU A 602 -16.21 -45.34 16.45
N GLN A 603 -17.19 -44.97 15.61
CA GLN A 603 -17.03 -43.91 14.60
C GLN A 603 -16.50 -42.56 15.14
N PRO A 604 -16.86 -42.09 16.35
CA PRO A 604 -16.39 -40.78 16.84
C PRO A 604 -15.01 -40.80 17.53
N HIS A 605 -14.44 -41.96 17.87
CA HIS A 605 -13.25 -42.05 18.74
C HIS A 605 -12.16 -43.01 18.22
N TRP A 606 -12.13 -43.26 16.90
CA TRP A 606 -11.12 -44.12 16.26
C TRP A 606 -9.68 -43.66 16.56
N ASP A 607 -9.51 -42.37 16.76
CA ASP A 607 -8.25 -41.66 17.00
C ASP A 607 -7.58 -42.15 18.29
N LEU A 608 -8.37 -42.36 19.35
CA LEU A 608 -7.90 -42.87 20.64
C LEU A 608 -7.44 -44.32 20.55
N PHE A 609 -8.16 -45.15 19.78
CA PHE A 609 -7.77 -46.54 19.55
C PHE A 609 -6.48 -46.65 18.73
N ALA A 610 -6.33 -45.83 17.70
CA ALA A 610 -5.10 -45.76 16.91
C ALA A 610 -3.91 -45.33 17.78
N LEU A 611 -4.10 -44.34 18.66
CA LEU A 611 -3.08 -43.89 19.62
C LEU A 611 -2.65 -45.01 20.58
N VAL A 612 -3.60 -45.76 21.14
CA VAL A 612 -3.30 -46.89 22.03
C VAL A 612 -2.51 -47.98 21.29
N VAL A 613 -2.88 -48.30 20.05
CA VAL A 613 -2.16 -49.29 19.23
C VAL A 613 -0.73 -48.83 18.90
N ILE A 614 -0.53 -47.55 18.57
CA ILE A 614 0.79 -46.96 18.30
C ILE A 614 1.66 -46.97 19.57
N VAL A 615 1.09 -46.63 20.73
CA VAL A 615 1.80 -46.68 22.02
C VAL A 615 2.22 -48.11 22.35
N ILE A 616 1.35 -49.10 22.13
CA ILE A 616 1.68 -50.52 22.33
C ILE A 616 2.81 -50.96 21.39
N LEU A 617 2.78 -50.55 20.12
CA LEU A 617 3.84 -50.84 19.15
C LEU A 617 5.17 -50.18 19.52
N LEU A 618 5.15 -48.94 20.00
CA LEU A 618 6.33 -48.24 20.49
C LEU A 618 6.91 -48.89 21.74
N VAL A 619 6.06 -49.31 22.69
CA VAL A 619 6.48 -50.05 23.89
C VAL A 619 7.11 -51.40 23.50
N LEU A 620 6.55 -52.11 22.52
CA LEU A 620 7.12 -53.37 22.02
C LEU A 620 8.44 -53.15 21.27
N LEU A 621 8.59 -52.06 20.53
CA LEU A 621 9.83 -51.68 19.84
C LEU A 621 10.94 -51.27 20.82
N ILE A 622 10.59 -50.55 21.88
CA ILE A 622 11.53 -50.15 22.94
C ILE A 622 11.95 -51.37 23.78
N ARG A 623 11.05 -52.33 23.99
CA ARG A 623 11.34 -53.57 24.74
C ARG A 623 12.22 -54.56 23.97
N ASN A 624 12.30 -54.43 22.63
CA ASN A 624 13.13 -55.26 21.76
C ASN A 624 14.47 -54.60 21.37
N ARG A 625 14.84 -53.49 22.01
CA ARG A 625 16.21 -52.97 22.08
C ARG A 625 16.76 -53.23 23.48
#